data_AF-A0A1A8W938-F1
#
_entry.id   AF-A0A1A8W938-F1
#
_cell.length_a   1.000
_cell.length_b   1.000
_cell.length_c   1.000
_cell.angle_alpha   90.00
_cell.angle_beta   90.00
_cell.angle_gamma   90.00
#
_symmetry.space_group_name_H-M   'P 1'
#
loop_
_entity.id
_entity.type
_entity.pdbx_description
1 polymer ?
#
loop_
_entity_poly.entity_id
_entity_poly.type
_entity_poly.pdbx_seq_one_letter_code
_entity_poly.pdbx_strand_id
1 'polypeptide(L)'
;MEKYKKILEKLEWDKNRSCEKYEFGMYEIDKREVFLTTKYSYGFVNNKPLLPGHILLTTLKKKKKYNDLDIEEIIDINLLSNFMCYVMGILFNTNNFSIAIQDGKDAGQTVDHLHIHIIPRKNLDYKNNNNIYKDLNKVNLGYGRNILCNSCNHSINVLSQIPVTEIFKLEEFK
;
A
#
# COMPACT_ATOMS: atom_id res chain seq x y z
N MET A 1 14.29 -15.58 4.53
CA MET A 1 13.13 -16.23 5.17
C MET A 1 13.10 -15.97 6.68
N GLU A 2 14.06 -16.44 7.47
CA GLU A 2 14.06 -16.30 8.95
C GLU A 2 13.87 -14.85 9.46
N LYS A 3 14.53 -13.88 8.82
CA LYS A 3 14.33 -12.45 9.11
C LYS A 3 12.84 -12.05 9.07
N TYR A 4 12.10 -12.51 8.06
CA TYR A 4 10.71 -12.10 7.84
C TYR A 4 9.74 -12.84 8.77
N LYS A 5 10.07 -14.07 9.20
CA LYS A 5 9.34 -14.75 10.29
C LYS A 5 9.38 -13.92 11.58
N LYS A 6 10.58 -13.50 11.99
CA LYS A 6 10.78 -12.62 13.17
C LYS A 6 10.07 -11.27 13.05
N ILE A 7 9.95 -10.73 11.83
CA ILE A 7 9.18 -9.51 11.60
C ILE A 7 7.70 -9.78 11.85
N LEU A 8 7.12 -10.84 11.28
CA LEU A 8 5.71 -11.17 11.47
C LEU A 8 5.36 -11.47 12.94
N GLU A 9 6.26 -12.11 13.68
CA GLU A 9 6.13 -12.29 15.13
C GLU A 9 6.04 -10.94 15.87
N LYS A 10 6.93 -10.00 15.55
CA LYS A 10 6.93 -8.64 16.14
C LYS A 10 5.69 -7.82 15.78
N LEU A 11 5.13 -8.07 14.60
CA LEU A 11 3.91 -7.44 14.12
C LEU A 11 2.64 -8.05 14.74
N GLU A 12 2.78 -9.10 15.55
CA GLU A 12 1.68 -9.93 16.06
C GLU A 12 0.70 -10.31 14.94
N TRP A 13 1.27 -10.65 13.77
CA TRP A 13 0.49 -11.01 12.60
C TRP A 13 -0.15 -12.38 12.82
N ASP A 14 -1.45 -12.44 12.54
CA ASP A 14 -2.18 -13.70 12.43
C ASP A 14 -2.99 -13.72 11.13
N LYS A 15 -3.10 -14.90 10.53
CA LYS A 15 -3.81 -15.11 9.26
C LYS A 15 -5.28 -14.68 9.32
N ASN A 16 -5.92 -14.86 10.47
CA ASN A 16 -7.31 -14.52 10.66
C ASN A 16 -7.50 -13.12 11.26
N ARG A 17 -6.39 -12.41 11.52
CA ARG A 17 -6.44 -11.05 12.06
C ARG A 17 -7.11 -10.13 11.05
N SER A 18 -8.25 -9.59 11.47
CA SER A 18 -8.98 -8.58 10.73
C SER A 18 -9.66 -7.62 11.70
N CYS A 19 -9.91 -6.40 11.24
CA CYS A 19 -10.69 -5.42 11.99
C CYS A 19 -12.16 -5.42 11.55
N GLU A 20 -13.03 -4.95 12.43
CA GLU A 20 -14.44 -4.73 12.10
C GLU A 20 -14.57 -3.68 10.99
N LYS A 21 -13.76 -2.62 11.05
CA LYS A 21 -13.70 -1.49 10.13
C LYS A 21 -12.26 -1.09 9.85
N TYR A 22 -11.97 -0.62 8.63
CA TYR A 22 -10.67 -0.07 8.23
C TYR A 22 -10.82 1.40 7.82
N GLU A 23 -10.35 2.31 8.65
CA GLU A 23 -10.49 3.75 8.41
C GLU A 23 -9.26 4.35 7.73
N PHE A 24 -9.49 5.10 6.66
CA PHE A 24 -8.46 5.86 5.95
C PHE A 24 -8.89 7.32 5.79
N GLY A 25 -8.53 8.16 6.76
CA GLY A 25 -8.94 9.56 6.79
C GLY A 25 -10.43 9.71 7.07
N MET A 26 -11.21 10.09 6.06
CA MET A 26 -12.68 10.11 6.12
C MET A 26 -13.33 8.94 5.38
N TYR A 27 -12.50 8.10 4.76
CA TYR A 27 -12.94 6.96 3.96
C TYR A 27 -12.91 5.67 4.78
N GLU A 28 -13.71 4.71 4.35
CA GLU A 28 -13.65 3.33 4.82
C GLU A 28 -13.09 2.47 3.69
N ILE A 29 -12.10 1.63 4.01
CA ILE A 29 -11.51 0.68 3.07
C ILE A 29 -12.27 -0.64 3.16
N ASP A 30 -12.70 -1.14 2.01
CA ASP A 30 -13.37 -2.43 1.93
C ASP A 30 -12.41 -3.55 2.36
N LYS A 31 -12.88 -4.50 3.17
CA LYS A 31 -12.05 -5.61 3.68
C LYS A 31 -11.42 -6.43 2.55
N ARG A 32 -12.04 -6.48 1.36
CA ARG A 32 -11.52 -7.17 0.17
C ARG A 32 -10.30 -6.49 -0.43
N GLU A 33 -10.08 -5.21 -0.13
CA GLU A 33 -8.92 -4.44 -0.60
C GLU A 33 -7.74 -4.49 0.39
N VAL A 34 -7.98 -4.97 1.61
CA VAL A 34 -6.96 -5.17 2.66
C VAL A 34 -6.33 -6.55 2.51
N PHE A 35 -5.01 -6.60 2.36
CA PHE A 35 -4.28 -7.87 2.21
C PHE A 35 -3.56 -8.32 3.48
N LEU A 36 -3.33 -7.42 4.44
CA LEU A 36 -2.64 -7.75 5.69
C LEU A 36 -2.97 -6.77 6.81
N THR A 37 -3.18 -7.29 8.03
CA THR A 37 -3.41 -6.50 9.25
C THR A 37 -2.44 -6.95 10.34
N THR A 38 -1.80 -6.01 11.03
CA THR A 38 -0.86 -6.21 12.15
C THR A 38 -1.46 -5.70 13.45
N LYS A 39 -0.64 -5.61 14.51
CA LYS A 39 -1.05 -5.01 15.78
C LYS A 39 -1.55 -3.58 15.62
N TYR A 40 -0.82 -2.76 14.87
CA TYR A 40 -1.08 -1.32 14.78
C TYR A 40 -1.34 -0.81 13.38
N SER A 41 -1.12 -1.62 12.34
CA SER A 41 -1.17 -1.18 10.95
C SER A 41 -1.98 -2.13 10.07
N TYR A 42 -2.31 -1.68 8.87
CA TYR A 42 -2.83 -2.54 7.82
C TYR A 42 -2.33 -2.07 6.45
N GLY A 43 -2.28 -3.02 5.51
CA GLY A 43 -1.89 -2.79 4.12
C GLY A 43 -3.04 -3.07 3.17
N PHE A 44 -3.23 -2.19 2.19
CA PHE A 44 -4.31 -2.28 1.23
C PHE A 44 -3.88 -1.81 -0.18
N VAL A 45 -4.61 -2.26 -1.19
CA VAL A 45 -4.33 -1.90 -2.59
C VAL A 45 -4.74 -0.45 -2.86
N ASN A 46 -3.94 0.28 -3.66
CA ASN A 46 -4.30 1.63 -4.06
C ASN A 46 -5.39 1.59 -5.15
N ASN A 47 -6.43 2.42 -5.03
CA ASN A 47 -7.49 2.55 -6.04
C ASN A 47 -7.05 3.36 -7.27
N LYS A 48 -6.02 4.20 -7.13
CA LYS A 48 -5.38 4.97 -8.19
C LYS A 48 -3.88 4.71 -8.19
N PRO A 49 -3.44 3.50 -8.59
CA PRO A 49 -2.03 3.13 -8.51
C PRO A 49 -1.19 3.88 -9.54
N LEU A 50 -0.12 4.54 -9.10
CA LEU A 50 0.87 5.19 -10.00
C LEU A 50 1.66 4.23 -10.86
N LEU A 51 1.80 2.97 -10.45
CA LEU A 51 2.41 1.86 -11.21
C LEU A 51 1.77 0.56 -10.71
N PRO A 52 1.80 -0.52 -11.52
CA PRO A 52 1.38 -1.84 -11.06
C PRO A 52 2.06 -2.22 -9.74
N GLY A 53 1.27 -2.68 -8.76
CA GLY A 53 1.76 -3.04 -7.43
C GLY A 53 1.90 -1.88 -6.45
N HIS A 54 1.44 -0.67 -6.77
CA HIS A 54 1.37 0.42 -5.80
C HIS A 54 0.37 0.07 -4.68
N ILE A 55 0.90 -0.14 -3.48
CA ILE A 55 0.13 -0.41 -2.25
C ILE A 55 0.33 0.72 -1.24
N LEU A 56 -0.59 0.81 -0.29
CA LEU A 56 -0.55 1.75 0.82
C LEU A 56 -0.50 0.98 2.15
N LEU A 57 0.30 1.46 3.08
CA LEU A 57 0.31 1.02 4.49
C LEU A 57 -0.11 2.19 5.36
N THR A 58 -0.98 1.96 6.34
CA THR A 58 -1.47 3.01 7.25
C THR A 58 -1.68 2.42 8.65
N THR A 59 -1.80 3.27 9.66
CA THR A 59 -2.14 2.85 11.02
C THR A 59 -3.63 2.49 11.14
N LEU A 60 -3.96 1.60 12.07
CA LEU A 60 -5.36 1.28 12.43
C LEU A 60 -6.04 2.46 13.12
N LYS A 61 -5.31 3.17 13.99
CA LYS A 61 -5.76 4.43 14.57
C LYS A 61 -5.50 5.56 13.60
N LYS A 62 -6.48 6.43 13.40
CA LYS A 62 -6.34 7.63 12.57
C LYS A 62 -5.36 8.62 13.22
N LYS A 63 -4.15 8.71 12.67
CA LYS A 63 -3.12 9.70 13.01
C LYS A 63 -2.70 10.45 11.76
N LYS A 64 -2.64 11.79 11.81
CA LYS A 64 -2.51 12.60 10.59
C LYS A 64 -1.07 12.66 10.10
N LYS A 65 -0.14 12.85 11.02
CA LYS A 65 1.28 13.06 10.74
C LYS A 65 2.15 11.92 11.25
N TYR A 66 3.35 11.79 10.69
CA TYR A 66 4.31 10.79 11.14
C TYR A 66 4.72 11.00 12.61
N ASN A 67 4.86 12.26 13.03
CA ASN A 67 5.18 12.62 14.42
C ASN A 67 4.02 12.44 15.41
N ASP A 68 2.81 12.10 14.95
CA ASP A 68 1.69 11.77 15.84
C ASP A 68 1.76 10.32 16.33
N LEU A 69 2.59 9.48 15.69
CA LEU A 69 2.71 8.06 15.99
C LEU A 69 3.40 7.80 17.33
N ASP A 70 2.93 6.76 18.02
CA ASP A 70 3.61 6.21 19.19
C ASP A 70 4.80 5.35 18.73
N ILE A 71 5.77 5.10 19.61
CA ILE A 71 6.99 4.35 19.27
C ILE A 71 6.65 2.97 18.71
N GLU A 72 5.66 2.30 19.30
CA GLU A 72 5.22 0.97 18.88
C GLU A 72 4.60 0.99 17.47
N GLU A 73 3.87 2.05 17.11
CA GLU A 73 3.28 2.22 15.78
C GLU A 73 4.35 2.53 14.74
N ILE A 74 5.36 3.34 15.09
CA ILE A 74 6.52 3.62 14.25
C ILE A 74 7.26 2.31 13.94
N ILE A 75 7.51 1.48 14.96
CA ILE A 75 8.17 0.18 14.78
C ILE A 75 7.33 -0.72 13.89
N ASP A 76 6.03 -0.87 14.19
CA ASP A 76 5.12 -1.76 13.46
C ASP A 76 5.01 -1.38 11.97
N ILE A 77 4.69 -0.13 11.65
CA ILE A 77 4.46 0.28 10.25
C ILE A 77 5.74 0.20 9.40
N ASN A 78 6.92 0.45 9.99
CA ASN A 78 8.19 0.36 9.29
C ASN A 78 8.67 -1.09 9.11
N LEU A 79 8.46 -1.96 10.11
CA LEU A 79 8.70 -3.40 9.95
C LEU A 79 7.77 -4.00 8.89
N LEU A 80 6.50 -3.59 8.90
CA LEU A 80 5.53 -3.97 7.87
C LEU A 80 5.96 -3.47 6.48
N SER A 81 6.43 -2.23 6.36
CA SER A 81 6.95 -1.67 5.11
C SER A 81 8.12 -2.50 4.55
N ASN A 82 9.07 -2.88 5.42
CA ASN A 82 10.18 -3.74 5.02
C ASN A 82 9.71 -5.11 4.52
N PHE A 83 8.78 -5.74 5.25
CA PHE A 83 8.19 -7.02 4.87
C PHE A 83 7.47 -6.92 3.53
N MET A 84 6.64 -5.88 3.33
CA MET A 84 5.89 -5.72 2.10
C MET A 84 6.77 -5.45 0.89
N CYS A 85 7.89 -4.72 1.02
CA CYS A 85 8.86 -4.61 -0.08
C CYS A 85 9.41 -5.98 -0.50
N TYR A 86 9.66 -6.88 0.45
CA TYR A 86 10.11 -8.24 0.12
C TYR A 86 9.03 -9.05 -0.60
N VAL A 87 7.79 -9.04 -0.08
CA VAL A 87 6.65 -9.73 -0.71
C VAL A 87 6.41 -9.22 -2.13
N MET A 88 6.34 -7.90 -2.28
CA MET A 88 6.09 -7.25 -3.57
C MET A 88 7.25 -7.45 -4.55
N GLY A 89 8.47 -7.62 -4.06
CA GLY A 89 9.62 -7.92 -4.91
C GLY A 89 9.56 -9.28 -5.58
N ILE A 90 9.05 -10.27 -4.86
CA ILE A 90 8.76 -11.59 -5.41
C ILE A 90 7.61 -11.47 -6.42
N LEU A 91 6.45 -10.96 -5.98
CA LEU A 91 5.24 -10.88 -6.80
C LEU A 91 5.41 -10.08 -8.10
N PHE A 92 6.19 -9.01 -8.07
CA PHE A 92 6.41 -8.14 -9.24
C PHE A 92 7.74 -8.42 -9.94
N ASN A 93 8.51 -9.40 -9.48
CA ASN A 93 9.84 -9.74 -9.98
C ASN A 93 10.73 -8.49 -10.10
N THR A 94 10.96 -7.82 -8.97
CA THR A 94 11.84 -6.66 -8.85
C THR A 94 12.50 -6.57 -7.48
N ASN A 95 13.66 -5.91 -7.42
CA ASN A 95 14.36 -5.56 -6.19
C ASN A 95 14.40 -4.04 -5.93
N ASN A 96 13.70 -3.25 -6.76
CA ASN A 96 13.71 -1.79 -6.69
C ASN A 96 12.36 -1.25 -6.26
N PHE A 97 12.35 -0.26 -5.37
CA PHE A 97 11.13 0.34 -4.82
C PHE A 97 11.28 1.85 -4.67
N SER A 98 10.17 2.56 -4.86
CA SER A 98 10.00 3.90 -4.30
C SER A 98 9.12 3.78 -3.06
N ILE A 99 9.66 4.23 -1.93
CA ILE A 99 8.97 4.25 -0.63
C ILE A 99 8.86 5.71 -0.23
N ALA A 100 7.64 6.19 0.04
CA ALA A 100 7.41 7.59 0.32
C ALA A 100 6.32 7.81 1.37
N ILE A 101 6.48 8.86 2.16
CA ILE A 101 5.47 9.43 3.05
C ILE A 101 5.30 10.89 2.67
N GLN A 102 4.08 11.30 2.37
CA GLN A 102 3.72 12.70 2.17
C GLN A 102 3.19 13.24 3.52
N ASP A 103 4.10 13.69 4.40
CA ASP A 103 3.74 14.13 5.76
C ASP A 103 3.28 15.59 5.78
N GLY A 104 1.98 15.80 5.58
CA GLY A 104 1.33 17.12 5.56
C GLY A 104 0.99 17.64 4.16
N LYS A 105 0.13 18.66 4.12
CA LYS A 105 -0.46 19.21 2.88
C LYS A 105 0.60 19.67 1.88
N ASP A 106 1.62 20.39 2.33
CA ASP A 106 2.67 20.93 1.44
C ASP A 106 3.65 19.85 0.96
N ALA A 107 3.67 18.68 1.61
CA ALA A 107 4.35 17.48 1.14
C ALA A 107 3.51 16.66 0.14
N GLY A 108 2.28 17.09 -0.16
CA GLY A 108 1.37 16.43 -1.09
C GLY A 108 0.34 15.49 -0.46
N GLN A 109 0.18 15.49 0.87
CA GLN A 109 -0.80 14.64 1.55
C GLN A 109 -2.23 14.97 1.11
N THR A 110 -2.95 13.98 0.59
CA THR A 110 -4.35 14.15 0.12
C THR A 110 -5.38 13.57 1.07
N VAL A 111 -4.99 12.61 1.92
CA VAL A 111 -5.82 12.01 2.95
C VAL A 111 -5.19 12.28 4.31
N ASP A 112 -5.96 12.87 5.22
CA ASP A 112 -5.55 13.21 6.59
C ASP A 112 -5.46 11.96 7.49
N HIS A 113 -4.65 11.01 7.06
CA HIS A 113 -4.22 9.80 7.76
C HIS A 113 -2.83 9.44 7.21
N LEU A 114 -1.84 9.27 8.07
CA LEU A 114 -0.49 8.86 7.69
C LEU A 114 -0.54 7.58 6.85
N HIS A 115 0.12 7.60 5.69
CA HIS A 115 0.30 6.38 4.91
C HIS A 115 1.67 6.35 4.22
N ILE A 116 2.21 5.13 4.10
CA ILE A 116 3.42 4.83 3.35
C ILE A 116 3.02 4.31 1.98
N HIS A 117 3.52 4.95 0.93
CA HIS A 117 3.47 4.43 -0.42
C HIS A 117 4.59 3.40 -0.62
N ILE A 118 4.25 2.22 -1.13
CA ILE A 118 5.24 1.25 -1.64
C ILE A 118 4.95 1.02 -3.11
N ILE A 119 5.90 1.37 -3.97
CA ILE A 119 5.76 1.32 -5.41
C ILE A 119 6.91 0.47 -5.98
N PRO A 120 6.66 -0.77 -6.42
CA PRO A 120 7.64 -1.60 -7.12
C PRO A 120 8.11 -0.90 -8.39
N ARG A 121 9.41 -0.92 -8.66
CA ARG A 121 10.04 -0.22 -9.79
C ARG A 121 10.67 -1.21 -10.76
N LYS A 122 10.59 -0.93 -12.06
CA LYS A 122 11.29 -1.67 -13.11
C LYS A 122 12.08 -0.72 -13.99
N ASN A 123 13.08 -1.24 -14.70
CA ASN A 123 13.80 -0.41 -15.67
C ASN A 123 12.80 0.15 -16.71
N LEU A 124 12.93 1.43 -17.02
CA LEU A 124 12.09 2.16 -17.99
C LEU A 124 10.58 2.23 -17.65
N ASP A 125 10.17 1.93 -16.42
CA ASP A 125 8.79 2.17 -15.97
C ASP A 125 8.41 3.66 -15.98
N TYR A 126 9.43 4.53 -15.90
CA TYR A 126 9.37 5.96 -16.10
C TYR A 126 10.47 6.40 -17.09
N LYS A 127 10.14 7.34 -17.97
CA LYS A 127 11.15 8.02 -18.82
C LYS A 127 12.16 8.82 -17.98
N ASN A 128 11.70 9.42 -16.89
CA ASN A 128 12.52 10.12 -15.90
C ASN A 128 11.99 9.75 -14.51
N ASN A 129 12.82 9.09 -13.70
CA ASN A 129 12.45 8.62 -12.36
C ASN A 129 11.93 9.75 -11.45
N ASN A 130 12.41 10.98 -11.61
CA ASN A 130 11.99 12.11 -10.78
C ASN A 130 10.55 12.57 -11.06
N ASN A 131 9.92 12.11 -12.15
CA ASN A 131 8.52 12.43 -12.40
C ASN A 131 7.58 11.77 -11.38
N ILE A 132 8.02 10.68 -10.72
CA ILE A 132 7.21 10.00 -9.71
C ILE A 132 6.80 10.95 -8.57
N TYR A 133 7.64 11.91 -8.19
CA TYR A 133 7.31 12.90 -7.14
C TYR A 133 6.22 13.87 -7.59
N LYS A 134 6.27 14.28 -8.86
CA LYS A 134 5.24 15.14 -9.44
C LYS A 134 3.91 14.41 -9.55
N ASP A 135 3.97 13.12 -9.87
CA ASP A 135 2.79 12.31 -10.11
C ASP A 135 2.17 11.79 -8.80
N LEU A 136 2.98 11.54 -7.75
CA LEU A 136 2.53 11.33 -6.36
C LEU A 136 1.73 12.52 -5.83
N ASN A 137 2.11 13.75 -6.18
CA ASN A 137 1.41 14.95 -5.76
C ASN A 137 0.17 15.25 -6.61
N LYS A 138 -0.03 14.55 -7.74
CA LYS A 138 -1.21 14.73 -8.59
C LYS A 138 -2.30 13.77 -8.14
N VAL A 139 -3.42 14.33 -7.68
CA VAL A 139 -4.63 13.64 -7.19
C VAL A 139 -5.27 12.67 -8.22
N ASN A 140 -4.80 12.64 -9.47
CA ASN A 140 -5.51 12.07 -10.62
C ASN A 140 -4.71 11.09 -11.51
N LEU A 141 -3.52 10.63 -11.12
CA LEU A 141 -2.79 9.61 -11.89
C LEU A 141 -2.96 8.23 -11.26
N GLY A 142 -3.97 7.49 -11.72
CA GLY A 142 -4.05 6.05 -11.50
C GLY A 142 -4.03 5.33 -12.84
N TYR A 143 -3.26 4.24 -12.94
CA TYR A 143 -3.60 3.14 -13.85
C TYR A 143 -4.89 2.52 -13.32
N GLY A 144 -6.00 3.19 -13.60
CA GLY A 144 -7.32 2.92 -13.06
C GLY A 144 -7.88 1.52 -13.29
N ARG A 145 -9.15 1.39 -12.98
CA ARG A 145 -9.95 0.17 -13.14
C ARG A 145 -11.11 0.47 -14.07
N ASN A 146 -11.63 -0.57 -14.73
CA ASN A 146 -12.95 -0.52 -15.34
C ASN A 146 -14.01 -0.39 -14.24
N ILE A 147 -14.45 0.84 -13.98
CA ILE A 147 -15.59 1.11 -13.09
C ILE A 147 -16.84 1.08 -13.95
N LEU A 148 -17.73 0.12 -13.68
CA LEU A 148 -19.08 0.12 -14.22
C LEU A 148 -19.93 0.99 -13.29
N CYS A 149 -20.46 2.11 -13.80
CA CYS A 149 -21.38 2.92 -13.02
C CYS A 149 -22.75 2.23 -12.94
N ASN A 150 -23.13 1.73 -11.76
CA ASN A 150 -24.45 1.09 -11.55
C ASN A 150 -25.65 2.02 -11.82
N SER A 151 -25.43 3.33 -11.93
CA SER A 151 -26.49 4.30 -12.23
C SER A 151 -26.66 4.60 -13.72
N CYS A 152 -25.62 4.45 -14.55
CA CYS A 152 -25.66 4.89 -15.95
C CYS A 152 -25.04 3.92 -16.96
N ASN A 153 -24.53 2.78 -16.51
CA ASN A 153 -23.96 1.71 -17.33
C ASN A 153 -22.77 2.11 -18.23
N HIS A 154 -22.14 3.25 -17.94
CA HIS A 154 -20.94 3.71 -18.66
C HIS A 154 -19.68 3.02 -18.13
N SER A 155 -18.82 2.55 -19.04
CA SER A 155 -17.54 1.89 -18.71
C SER A 155 -16.38 2.88 -18.85
N ILE A 156 -15.63 3.07 -17.76
CA ILE A 156 -14.40 3.87 -17.79
C ILE A 156 -13.22 2.92 -17.95
N ASN A 157 -12.65 2.81 -19.16
CA ASN A 157 -11.56 1.87 -19.41
C ASN A 157 -10.22 2.33 -18.81
N VAL A 158 -9.61 1.52 -17.95
CA VAL A 158 -8.20 1.68 -17.64
C VAL A 158 -7.49 0.34 -17.50
N LEU A 159 -6.44 0.16 -18.31
CA LEU A 159 -5.75 -1.10 -18.57
C LEU A 159 -4.73 -1.42 -17.47
N SER A 160 -4.92 -2.55 -16.78
CA SER A 160 -3.89 -3.26 -16.01
C SER A 160 -3.56 -4.56 -16.75
N GLN A 161 -2.56 -4.54 -17.63
CA GLN A 161 -2.18 -5.69 -18.47
C GLN A 161 -1.04 -6.54 -17.86
N ILE A 162 -1.11 -6.91 -16.58
CA ILE A 162 -0.16 -7.90 -16.03
C ILE A 162 -0.93 -9.10 -15.51
N PRO A 163 -0.82 -10.28 -16.16
CA PRO A 163 -1.35 -11.52 -15.60
C PRO A 163 -0.62 -11.83 -14.29
N VAL A 164 -1.38 -12.22 -13.26
CA VAL A 164 -0.83 -12.68 -11.99
C VAL A 164 -0.17 -14.04 -12.23
N THR A 165 1.15 -14.08 -12.30
CA THR A 165 1.91 -15.32 -12.57
C THR A 165 2.35 -16.05 -11.31
N GLU A 166 2.27 -15.40 -10.14
CA GLU A 166 2.73 -15.97 -8.87
C GLU A 166 1.72 -15.67 -7.74
N ILE A 167 1.43 -16.69 -6.94
CA ILE A 167 0.60 -16.59 -5.73
C ILE A 167 1.56 -16.63 -4.54
N PHE A 168 1.61 -15.55 -3.76
CA PHE A 168 2.41 -15.49 -2.53
C PHE A 168 1.55 -15.86 -1.33
N LYS A 169 1.91 -16.94 -0.64
CA LYS A 169 1.21 -17.43 0.56
C LYS A 169 1.94 -16.98 1.82
N LEU A 170 1.32 -16.07 2.58
CA LEU A 170 1.87 -15.57 3.85
C LEU A 170 2.10 -16.71 4.86
N GLU A 171 1.38 -17.83 4.72
CA GLU A 171 1.50 -19.02 5.56
C GLU A 171 2.86 -19.70 5.48
N GLU A 172 3.62 -19.48 4.40
CA GLU A 172 4.97 -20.02 4.22
C GLU A 172 6.00 -19.40 5.20
N PHE A 173 5.59 -18.34 5.93
CA PHE A 173 6.40 -17.64 6.92
C PHE A 173 6.03 -17.97 8.37
N LYS A 174 5.01 -18.79 8.62
CA LYS A 174 4.77 -19.36 9.96
C LYS A 174 5.67 -20.55 10.26
#